data_AF-A0A8H4HG18-F1
#
_entry.id   AF-A0A8H4HG18-F1
#
_cell.length_a   1.000
_cell.length_b   1.000
_cell.length_c   1.000
_cell.angle_alpha   90.00
_cell.angle_beta   90.00
_cell.angle_gamma   90.00
#
_symmetry.space_group_name_H-M   'P 1'
#
loop_
_entity.id
_entity.type
_entity.pdbx_description
1 polymer ?
#
loop_
_entity_poly.entity_id
_entity_poly.type
_entity_poly.pdbx_seq_one_letter_code
_entity_poly.pdbx_strand_id
1 'polypeptide(L)'
;MFSATKLRGHLEPAFCMVCGLREGEDKWLKAIYCTPTGVNVTNPRQDPWCRSLWSEIQNGTDVYLFHEQPCWDHLLEHFGPGKLHLARLFEALERLPLPRDYTFPSNASLPGRIGLWNWLGTEDDKHEFPILPGRFPLPSLEELMRFAKSPPKPSSIIAQRPVNHPIDGFRQLSYDILVLISSMLPTKEALDLRRVTRAAIPLFASSHFWRTRFAIDGERGFLHPIVRNFSPPEGNYEIDWRLLYHCTARLNCSDWFEIEIRAWETLRWLRDTASAIRCGRPRPPDFRGSPALQHYHNTTRRNTFIESVEITSSLCKIAISALQEAGEVNINGIEFIFDDGRPRTMLGYATPGARQMTRKEYASKQRRGPFDAHREWPYPGVRVTMDVVGLRGIVYHKDANGIHGVAIYHGGEEFDEIDDTLHVGLDAHDHNEQELVAYFVSLDKVEKVIAVVDNRKMIDLGISGTTTKRSEYVEDEWDDVVDRYKVENAFLFKDMSFLWD
;
A
#
# COMPACT_ATOMS: atom_id res chain seq x y z
N MET A 1 14.30 19.29 13.38
CA MET A 1 14.53 20.34 14.39
C MET A 1 13.82 21.63 13.97
N PHE A 2 12.60 21.84 14.45
CA PHE A 2 11.88 23.11 14.71
C PHE A 2 10.66 22.69 15.54
N SER A 3 10.58 23.03 16.82
CA SER A 3 10.25 24.33 17.44
C SER A 3 8.77 24.40 17.77
N ALA A 4 8.49 24.10 19.04
CA ALA A 4 7.20 24.22 19.71
C ALA A 4 6.50 25.55 19.44
N THR A 5 5.30 25.51 18.84
CA THR A 5 4.07 26.18 19.31
C THR A 5 2.98 26.05 18.25
N LYS A 6 2.19 24.96 18.30
CA LYS A 6 0.76 24.92 17.90
C LYS A 6 0.18 23.50 18.01
N LEU A 7 -0.06 23.04 19.24
CA LEU A 7 -1.05 21.98 19.49
C LEU A 7 -1.84 22.32 20.77
N ARG A 8 -2.82 23.21 20.63
CA ARG A 8 -4.08 23.05 21.35
C ARG A 8 -5.06 22.47 20.34
N GLY A 9 -5.50 21.23 20.57
CA GLY A 9 -6.64 20.62 19.88
C GLY A 9 -6.29 19.34 19.13
N HIS A 10 -6.83 18.22 19.64
CA HIS A 10 -6.93 16.91 18.98
C HIS A 10 -5.64 16.10 18.78
N LEU A 11 -5.17 15.60 19.92
CA LEU A 11 -4.27 14.48 20.11
C LEU A 11 -4.79 13.19 19.41
N GLU A 12 -4.00 12.50 18.56
CA GLU A 12 -4.36 11.24 17.85
C GLU A 12 -4.07 9.90 18.58
N PRO A 13 -5.04 8.98 18.76
CA PRO A 13 -4.89 7.71 19.48
C PRO A 13 -4.03 6.66 18.74
N ALA A 14 -3.56 5.65 19.49
CA ALA A 14 -2.71 4.57 19.01
C ALA A 14 -3.33 3.78 17.83
N PHE A 15 -2.48 3.40 16.87
CA PHE A 15 -2.89 2.69 15.65
C PHE A 15 -1.94 1.53 15.32
N CYS A 16 -2.45 0.55 14.58
CA CYS A 16 -1.62 -0.55 14.09
C CYS A 16 -0.73 -0.10 12.91
N MET A 17 0.57 -0.40 12.98
CA MET A 17 1.57 -0.03 11.97
C MET A 17 1.35 -0.69 10.59
N VAL A 18 0.56 -1.76 10.54
CA VAL A 18 0.32 -2.54 9.31
C VAL A 18 -0.94 -2.10 8.57
N CYS A 19 -2.04 -1.90 9.31
CA CYS A 19 -3.33 -1.58 8.68
C CYS A 19 -3.81 -0.15 8.94
N GLY A 20 -3.14 0.61 9.80
CA GLY A 20 -3.50 1.98 10.15
C GLY A 20 -4.80 2.15 10.94
N LEU A 21 -5.54 1.07 11.20
CA LEU A 21 -6.75 1.12 11.99
C LEU A 21 -6.42 1.31 13.48
N ARG A 22 -7.28 2.08 14.15
CA ARG A 22 -7.28 2.29 15.60
C ARG A 22 -8.04 1.15 16.27
N GLU A 23 -7.59 0.77 17.46
CA GLU A 23 -8.32 -0.18 18.29
C GLU A 23 -9.32 0.57 19.20
N GLY A 24 -10.45 -0.05 19.53
CA GLY A 24 -11.35 0.44 20.58
C GLY A 24 -10.79 0.13 21.98
N GLU A 25 -11.42 0.70 23.02
CA GLU A 25 -10.96 0.69 24.43
C GLU A 25 -10.56 -0.69 25.01
N ASP A 26 -11.02 -1.82 24.43
CA ASP A 26 -11.04 -3.12 25.11
C ASP A 26 -10.19 -4.25 24.49
N LYS A 27 -9.20 -4.00 23.61
CA LYS A 27 -8.47 -5.10 22.92
C LYS A 27 -6.96 -4.96 22.73
N TRP A 28 -6.35 -6.09 22.33
CA TRP A 28 -4.99 -6.54 22.58
C TRP A 28 -4.00 -6.14 21.46
N LEU A 29 -3.27 -5.04 21.68
CA LEU A 29 -2.11 -4.71 20.86
C LEU A 29 -0.89 -5.54 21.27
N LYS A 30 -0.17 -6.04 20.26
CA LYS A 30 1.21 -6.50 20.40
C LYS A 30 2.15 -5.37 20.07
N ALA A 31 3.09 -5.13 20.96
CA ALA A 31 4.12 -4.12 20.81
C ALA A 31 5.47 -4.79 20.60
N ILE A 32 6.22 -4.33 19.60
CA ILE A 32 7.65 -4.63 19.45
C ILE A 32 8.42 -3.39 19.87
N TYR A 33 9.38 -3.57 20.77
CA TYR A 33 10.18 -2.47 21.32
C TYR A 33 11.63 -2.93 21.56
N CYS A 34 12.55 -1.98 21.63
CA CYS A 34 13.97 -2.25 21.90
C CYS A 34 14.34 -1.77 23.30
N THR A 35 14.95 -2.64 24.11
CA THR A 35 15.55 -2.29 25.39
C THR A 35 17.08 -2.40 25.30
N PRO A 36 17.85 -1.93 26.31
CA PRO A 36 19.29 -2.18 26.36
C PRO A 36 19.69 -3.67 26.31
N THR A 37 18.77 -4.57 26.65
CA THR A 37 18.98 -6.03 26.63
C THR A 37 18.60 -6.70 25.31
N GLY A 38 17.93 -5.97 24.40
CA GLY A 38 17.56 -6.46 23.06
C GLY A 38 16.13 -6.08 22.65
N VAL A 39 15.67 -6.67 21.54
CA VAL A 39 14.30 -6.44 21.04
C VAL A 39 13.34 -7.43 21.68
N ASN A 40 12.25 -6.91 22.23
CA ASN A 40 11.21 -7.67 22.92
C ASN A 40 9.84 -7.51 22.25
N VAL A 41 8.94 -8.44 22.55
CA VAL A 41 7.54 -8.41 22.09
C VAL A 41 6.64 -8.64 23.29
N THR A 42 5.60 -7.83 23.42
CA THR A 42 4.63 -8.01 24.51
C THR A 42 3.84 -9.31 24.38
N ASN A 43 3.57 -9.95 25.53
CA ASN A 43 2.63 -11.05 25.63
C ASN A 43 1.32 -10.52 26.25
N PRO A 44 0.28 -10.24 25.43
CA PRO A 44 -0.94 -9.61 25.93
C PRO A 44 -1.61 -10.42 27.06
N ARG A 45 -1.54 -11.76 27.03
CA ARG A 45 -2.41 -12.63 27.84
C ARG A 45 -2.01 -12.86 29.30
N GLN A 46 -0.91 -12.28 29.80
CA GLN A 46 -0.36 -12.66 31.12
C GLN A 46 -0.31 -11.56 32.18
N ASP A 47 -0.53 -10.29 31.82
CA ASP A 47 -0.57 -9.17 32.76
C ASP A 47 -1.30 -8.00 32.09
N PRO A 48 -1.90 -7.03 32.83
CA PRO A 48 -2.26 -5.76 32.23
C PRO A 48 -0.96 -5.09 31.77
N TRP A 49 -0.66 -5.31 30.50
CA TRP A 49 0.49 -4.97 29.66
C TRP A 49 1.14 -3.61 29.93
N CYS A 50 0.43 -2.67 30.55
CA CYS A 50 0.98 -1.37 30.91
C CYS A 50 1.89 -1.33 32.13
N ARG A 51 1.80 -2.28 33.09
CA ARG A 51 2.67 -2.24 34.28
C ARG A 51 4.13 -2.58 34.00
N SER A 52 4.39 -3.56 33.13
CA SER A 52 5.76 -3.98 32.75
C SER A 52 6.36 -3.08 31.67
N LEU A 53 5.52 -2.60 30.74
CA LEU A 53 5.97 -1.71 29.68
C LEU A 53 6.48 -0.38 30.23
N TRP A 54 5.83 0.21 31.24
CA TRP A 54 6.25 1.49 31.83
C TRP A 54 7.57 1.45 32.60
N SER A 55 7.94 0.29 33.16
CA SER A 55 9.23 0.14 33.85
C SER A 55 10.38 -0.17 32.90
N GLU A 56 10.10 -0.81 31.75
CA GLU A 56 11.11 -1.21 30.76
C GLU A 56 11.33 -0.18 29.64
N ILE A 57 10.30 0.57 29.28
CA ILE A 57 10.38 1.62 28.25
C ILE A 57 10.89 2.91 28.86
N GLN A 58 12.12 3.28 28.50
CA GLN A 58 12.67 4.59 28.80
C GLN A 58 12.10 5.62 27.80
N ASN A 59 12.04 6.90 28.18
CA ASN A 59 11.68 7.97 27.25
C ASN A 59 12.58 7.92 26.00
N GLY A 60 11.99 8.03 24.81
CA GLY A 60 12.68 7.89 23.53
C GLY A 60 12.85 6.45 23.00
N THR A 61 12.21 5.44 23.61
CA THR A 61 12.24 4.07 23.07
C THR A 61 11.17 3.88 21.99
N ASP A 62 11.57 3.29 20.87
CA ASP A 62 10.66 3.05 19.75
C ASP A 62 9.76 1.85 19.98
N VAL A 63 8.47 2.07 19.74
CA VAL A 63 7.43 1.06 19.89
C VAL A 63 6.65 0.92 18.60
N TYR A 64 6.49 -0.32 18.11
CA TYR A 64 5.69 -0.64 16.94
C TYR A 64 4.50 -1.51 17.33
N LEU A 65 3.29 -1.03 17.04
CA LEU A 65 2.04 -1.64 17.47
C LEU A 65 1.38 -2.46 16.36
N PHE A 66 0.87 -3.63 16.73
CA PHE A 66 0.16 -4.56 15.87
C PHE A 66 -1.13 -5.01 16.54
N HIS A 67 -2.24 -5.11 15.79
CA HIS A 67 -3.36 -5.89 16.27
C HIS A 67 -2.92 -7.34 16.47
N GLU A 68 -3.20 -7.94 17.64
CA GLU A 68 -2.94 -9.38 17.87
C GLU A 68 -3.59 -10.21 16.77
N GLN A 69 -4.84 -9.87 16.41
CA GLN A 69 -5.55 -10.45 15.27
C GLN A 69 -6.16 -9.33 14.42
N PRO A 70 -5.92 -9.30 13.08
CA PRO A 70 -5.25 -10.34 12.28
C PRO A 70 -3.77 -10.05 11.97
N CYS A 71 -3.27 -8.85 12.29
CA CYS A 71 -1.99 -8.35 11.76
C CYS A 71 -0.78 -9.13 12.28
N TRP A 72 -0.70 -9.39 13.57
CA TRP A 72 0.40 -10.16 14.15
C TRP A 72 0.37 -11.63 13.73
N ASP A 73 -0.80 -12.26 13.74
CA ASP A 73 -0.95 -13.65 13.30
C ASP A 73 -0.52 -13.83 11.83
N HIS A 74 -0.95 -12.93 10.94
CA HIS A 74 -0.52 -12.95 9.54
C HIS A 74 1.01 -12.73 9.41
N LEU A 75 1.61 -11.85 10.22
CA LEU A 75 3.06 -11.68 10.25
C LEU A 75 3.76 -13.00 10.58
N LEU A 76 3.29 -13.71 11.61
CA LEU A 76 3.85 -15.02 11.99
C LEU A 76 3.70 -16.06 10.87
N GLU A 77 2.56 -16.08 10.18
CA GLU A 77 2.32 -16.97 9.04
C GLU A 77 3.33 -16.71 7.90
N HIS A 78 3.66 -15.45 7.61
CA HIS A 78 4.67 -15.10 6.59
C HIS A 78 6.09 -15.59 6.93
N PHE A 79 6.50 -15.55 8.20
CA PHE A 79 7.82 -16.09 8.58
C PHE A 79 7.80 -17.61 8.67
N GLY A 80 6.69 -18.20 9.10
CA GLY A 80 6.58 -19.61 9.47
C GLY A 80 7.21 -19.92 10.83
N PRO A 81 7.01 -21.15 11.33
CA PRO A 81 7.40 -21.54 12.68
C PRO A 81 8.91 -21.42 12.89
N GLY A 82 9.32 -20.72 13.97
CA GLY A 82 10.71 -20.62 14.42
C GLY A 82 11.67 -19.80 13.56
N LYS A 83 11.16 -19.10 12.52
CA LYS A 83 11.99 -18.34 11.57
C LYS A 83 12.03 -16.83 11.84
N LEU A 84 11.23 -16.35 12.79
CA LEU A 84 11.14 -14.95 13.17
C LEU A 84 12.37 -14.54 14.01
N HIS A 85 13.11 -13.53 13.54
CA HIS A 85 14.19 -12.91 14.31
C HIS A 85 13.80 -11.48 14.67
N LEU A 86 13.46 -11.26 15.94
CA LEU A 86 12.93 -9.99 16.43
C LEU A 86 13.84 -8.79 16.12
N ALA A 87 15.15 -8.93 16.32
CA ALA A 87 16.11 -7.87 16.00
C ALA A 87 16.07 -7.44 14.52
N ARG A 88 15.89 -8.39 13.60
CA ARG A 88 15.86 -8.11 12.15
C ARG A 88 14.51 -7.60 11.69
N LEU A 89 13.44 -8.03 12.35
CA LEU A 89 12.11 -7.46 12.15
C LEU A 89 12.08 -6.00 12.63
N PHE A 90 12.66 -5.68 13.78
CA PHE A 90 12.73 -4.32 14.29
C PHE A 90 13.48 -3.39 13.33
N GLU A 91 14.65 -3.82 12.83
CA GLU A 91 15.41 -3.08 11.81
C GLU A 91 14.59 -2.89 10.50
N ALA A 92 13.74 -3.85 10.13
CA ALA A 92 12.82 -3.70 9.01
C ALA A 92 11.69 -2.69 9.30
N LEU A 93 11.19 -2.66 10.54
CA LEU A 93 10.12 -1.75 10.97
C LEU A 93 10.54 -0.29 10.99
N GLU A 94 11.80 0.02 11.28
CA GLU A 94 12.34 1.38 11.21
C GLU A 94 12.23 2.02 9.82
N ARG A 95 12.10 1.18 8.78
CA ARG A 95 12.02 1.61 7.38
C ARG A 95 10.58 1.64 6.85
N LEU A 96 9.64 1.11 7.61
CA LEU A 96 8.23 1.04 7.22
C LEU A 96 7.64 2.47 7.17
N PRO A 97 6.85 2.81 6.13
CA PRO A 97 6.10 4.06 6.11
C PRO A 97 5.11 4.16 7.26
N LEU A 98 4.72 5.39 7.56
CA LEU A 98 3.67 5.64 8.52
C LEU A 98 2.31 5.22 7.97
N PRO A 99 1.42 4.67 8.79
CA PRO A 99 0.08 4.36 8.36
C PRO A 99 -0.78 5.55 7.95
N ARG A 100 -0.45 6.77 8.40
CA ARG A 100 -1.05 8.00 7.86
C ARG A 100 -0.78 8.17 6.35
N ASP A 101 0.29 7.56 5.84
CA ASP A 101 0.61 7.50 4.41
C ASP A 101 -0.09 6.33 3.69
N TYR A 102 -0.87 5.49 4.40
CA TYR A 102 -1.77 4.55 3.74
C TYR A 102 -2.95 5.34 3.18
N THR A 103 -2.99 5.36 1.87
CA THR A 103 -3.92 6.17 1.11
C THR A 103 -5.28 5.52 1.16
N PHE A 104 -6.09 5.72 2.21
CA PHE A 104 -7.38 5.03 2.34
C PHE A 104 -8.16 5.13 1.02
N PRO A 105 -8.71 4.01 0.51
CA PRO A 105 -9.52 4.05 -0.68
C PRO A 105 -10.81 4.77 -0.27
N SER A 106 -10.94 6.04 -0.64
CA SER A 106 -12.14 6.85 -0.44
C SER A 106 -12.52 7.18 1.02
N ASN A 107 -12.51 8.48 1.37
CA ASN A 107 -13.18 8.99 2.57
C ASN A 107 -14.72 8.78 2.53
N ALA A 108 -15.31 8.44 1.37
CA ALA A 108 -16.74 8.16 1.26
C ALA A 108 -17.12 6.74 1.72
N SER A 109 -16.13 5.88 1.97
CA SER A 109 -16.34 4.47 2.34
C SER A 109 -15.88 4.15 3.76
N LEU A 110 -15.12 5.05 4.37
CA LEU A 110 -14.91 5.09 5.81
C LEU A 110 -15.94 6.07 6.37
N PRO A 111 -16.74 5.67 7.37
CA PRO A 111 -17.49 6.63 8.16
C PRO A 111 -16.52 7.72 8.64
N GLY A 112 -16.63 8.89 8.04
CA GLY A 112 -15.55 9.86 8.01
C GLY A 112 -15.13 10.28 9.41
N ARG A 113 -13.82 10.35 9.65
CA ARG A 113 -13.21 11.08 10.80
C ARG A 113 -13.80 10.78 12.19
N ILE A 114 -14.63 9.75 12.30
CA ILE A 114 -15.10 9.19 13.55
C ILE A 114 -14.01 8.19 13.89
N GLY A 115 -13.13 8.59 14.82
CA GLY A 115 -12.42 7.58 15.58
C GLY A 115 -13.44 6.53 16.00
N LEU A 116 -13.10 5.24 15.91
CA LEU A 116 -13.98 4.12 16.31
C LEU A 116 -14.79 4.40 17.59
N TRP A 117 -14.25 5.24 18.47
CA TRP A 117 -14.82 5.90 19.65
C TRP A 117 -16.21 6.56 19.51
N ASN A 118 -16.55 7.21 18.38
CA ASN A 118 -17.87 7.88 18.21
C ASN A 118 -18.84 7.09 17.33
N TRP A 119 -18.52 5.85 16.96
CA TRP A 119 -19.44 4.97 16.24
C TRP A 119 -20.46 4.39 17.23
N LEU A 120 -21.48 5.18 17.55
CA LEU A 120 -22.73 4.68 18.12
C LEU A 120 -23.43 3.91 17.01
N GLY A 121 -23.01 2.65 16.79
CA GLY A 121 -23.58 1.80 15.76
C GLY A 121 -25.09 1.83 15.83
N THR A 122 -25.72 2.24 14.73
CA THR A 122 -27.16 2.11 14.63
C THR A 122 -27.50 0.62 14.59
N GLU A 123 -28.73 0.23 14.97
CA GLU A 123 -29.11 -1.19 14.94
C GLU A 123 -29.01 -1.80 13.52
N ASP A 124 -29.14 -0.97 12.47
CA ASP A 124 -28.96 -1.38 11.07
C ASP A 124 -27.50 -1.72 10.74
N ASP A 125 -26.55 -1.00 11.32
CA ASP A 125 -25.12 -1.23 11.08
C ASP A 125 -24.61 -2.55 11.68
N LYS A 126 -25.25 -3.02 12.76
CA LYS A 126 -24.98 -4.34 13.36
C LYS A 126 -25.47 -5.49 12.48
N HIS A 127 -26.32 -5.21 11.49
CA HIS A 127 -26.91 -6.21 10.60
C HIS A 127 -26.30 -6.19 9.20
N GLU A 128 -25.83 -5.04 8.71
CA GLU A 128 -25.19 -4.94 7.38
C GLU A 128 -23.67 -5.19 7.39
N PHE A 129 -22.96 -4.83 8.47
CA PHE A 129 -21.50 -5.02 8.54
C PHE A 129 -21.06 -5.36 9.97
N PRO A 130 -21.05 -6.66 10.35
CA PRO A 130 -20.35 -7.05 11.56
C PRO A 130 -18.85 -6.84 11.32
N ILE A 131 -18.36 -5.63 11.60
CA ILE A 131 -16.94 -5.41 11.90
C ILE A 131 -16.69 -6.20 13.19
N LEU A 132 -16.52 -7.51 13.05
CA LEU A 132 -15.95 -8.32 14.12
C LEU A 132 -14.60 -7.67 14.42
N PRO A 133 -14.38 -7.16 15.64
CA PRO A 133 -13.16 -6.43 15.93
C PRO A 133 -11.97 -7.36 15.65
N GLY A 134 -11.11 -6.97 14.71
CA GLY A 134 -9.95 -7.77 14.28
C GLY A 134 -10.17 -8.66 13.04
N ARG A 135 -11.24 -8.49 12.25
CA ARG A 135 -11.34 -9.13 10.92
C ARG A 135 -11.79 -8.14 9.85
N PHE A 136 -10.96 -7.95 8.82
CA PHE A 136 -11.39 -7.28 7.60
C PHE A 136 -12.51 -8.10 6.96
N PRO A 137 -13.59 -7.49 6.43
CA PRO A 137 -14.61 -8.21 5.70
C PRO A 137 -13.98 -8.82 4.44
N LEU A 138 -13.69 -10.11 4.50
CA LEU A 138 -13.10 -10.87 3.42
C LEU A 138 -14.20 -11.30 2.44
N PRO A 139 -13.98 -11.20 1.12
CA PRO A 139 -14.95 -11.68 0.16
C PRO A 139 -15.10 -13.21 0.26
N SER A 140 -16.32 -13.69 0.08
CA SER A 140 -16.62 -15.09 -0.12
C SER A 140 -16.04 -15.61 -1.43
N LEU A 141 -15.87 -16.93 -1.54
CA LEU A 141 -15.43 -17.57 -2.78
C LEU A 141 -16.39 -17.30 -3.94
N GLU A 142 -17.70 -17.24 -3.66
CA GLU A 142 -18.73 -16.91 -4.66
C GLU A 142 -18.55 -15.49 -5.22
N GLU A 143 -18.30 -14.50 -4.35
CA GLU A 143 -18.04 -13.12 -4.78
C GLU A 143 -16.78 -13.02 -5.65
N LEU A 144 -15.71 -13.73 -5.27
CA LEU A 144 -14.48 -13.80 -6.07
C LEU A 144 -14.73 -14.47 -7.43
N MET A 145 -15.62 -15.46 -7.49
CA MET A 145 -15.93 -16.23 -8.70
C MET A 145 -17.12 -15.70 -9.51
N ARG A 146 -17.76 -14.60 -9.09
CA ARG A 146 -18.98 -14.04 -9.71
C ARG A 146 -18.86 -13.78 -11.21
N PHE A 147 -17.65 -13.52 -11.69
CA PHE A 147 -17.36 -13.24 -13.10
C PHE A 147 -16.54 -14.35 -13.76
N ALA A 148 -16.60 -15.56 -13.21
CA ALA A 148 -15.99 -16.74 -13.80
C ALA A 148 -16.46 -16.90 -15.25
N LYS A 149 -15.49 -16.96 -16.16
CA LYS A 149 -15.72 -17.31 -17.55
C LYS A 149 -15.09 -18.66 -17.81
N SER A 150 -15.77 -19.49 -18.60
CA SER A 150 -15.16 -20.73 -19.06
C SER A 150 -13.86 -20.42 -19.80
N PRO A 151 -12.78 -21.17 -19.54
CA PRO A 151 -11.52 -20.98 -20.25
C PRO A 151 -11.74 -21.14 -21.77
N PRO A 152 -11.02 -20.38 -22.61
CA PRO A 152 -11.11 -20.54 -24.05
C PRO A 152 -10.76 -21.98 -24.42
N LYS A 153 -11.59 -22.60 -25.25
CA LYS A 153 -11.31 -23.95 -25.77
C LYS A 153 -10.09 -23.85 -26.70
N PRO A 154 -9.05 -24.68 -26.50
CA PRO A 154 -7.89 -24.66 -27.40
C PRO A 154 -8.35 -25.00 -28.82
N SER A 155 -7.83 -24.28 -29.82
CA SER A 155 -8.13 -24.59 -31.22
C SER A 155 -7.59 -25.98 -31.57
N SER A 156 -8.33 -26.74 -32.37
CA SER A 156 -7.96 -28.10 -32.82
C SER A 156 -6.59 -28.15 -33.53
N ILE A 157 -6.14 -27.02 -34.07
CA ILE A 157 -4.86 -26.87 -34.80
C ILE A 157 -3.65 -26.95 -33.85
N ILE A 158 -3.78 -26.45 -32.61
CA ILE A 158 -2.66 -26.41 -31.64
C ILE A 158 -2.42 -27.79 -31.00
N ALA A 159 -3.47 -28.62 -30.91
CA ALA A 159 -3.40 -29.95 -30.30
C ALA A 159 -2.53 -30.95 -31.07
N GLN A 160 -2.13 -30.66 -32.33
CA GLN A 160 -1.59 -31.66 -33.26
C GLN A 160 -0.11 -31.51 -33.64
N ARG A 161 0.65 -30.54 -33.11
CA ARG A 161 2.07 -30.36 -33.50
C ARG A 161 3.07 -30.73 -32.40
N PRO A 162 3.57 -31.97 -32.37
CA PRO A 162 4.85 -32.27 -31.72
C PRO A 162 5.99 -31.87 -32.67
N VAL A 163 6.67 -30.76 -32.37
CA VAL A 163 8.00 -30.50 -32.96
C VAL A 163 9.01 -30.97 -31.92
N ASN A 164 9.69 -32.08 -32.23
CA ASN A 164 10.78 -32.60 -31.44
C ASN A 164 12.01 -31.72 -31.63
N HIS A 165 12.41 -30.99 -30.58
CA HIS A 165 13.74 -30.41 -30.50
C HIS A 165 14.64 -31.42 -29.75
N PRO A 166 15.72 -31.91 -30.37
CA PRO A 166 16.57 -32.96 -29.80
C PRO A 166 17.50 -32.50 -28.65
N ILE A 167 17.41 -31.24 -28.19
CA ILE A 167 18.30 -30.66 -27.16
C ILE A 167 17.50 -29.90 -26.09
N ASP A 168 16.45 -30.51 -25.54
CA ASP A 168 15.65 -29.91 -24.44
C ASP A 168 16.00 -30.59 -23.11
N GLY A 169 17.04 -30.09 -22.44
CA GLY A 169 17.54 -30.65 -21.17
C GLY A 169 16.49 -30.63 -20.03
N PHE A 170 15.51 -29.72 -20.09
CA PHE A 170 14.42 -29.66 -19.13
C PHE A 170 13.47 -30.87 -19.22
N ARG A 171 13.44 -31.60 -20.34
CA ARG A 171 12.70 -32.87 -20.43
C ARG A 171 13.25 -33.97 -19.54
N GLN A 172 14.49 -33.82 -19.06
CA GLN A 172 15.11 -34.78 -18.14
C GLN A 172 14.69 -34.56 -16.68
N LEU A 173 14.12 -33.40 -16.36
CA LEU A 173 13.58 -33.13 -15.02
C LEU A 173 12.23 -33.84 -14.85
N SER A 174 11.98 -34.36 -13.64
CA SER A 174 10.64 -34.85 -13.32
C SER A 174 9.65 -33.70 -13.35
N TYR A 175 8.39 -34.03 -13.65
CA TYR A 175 7.32 -33.04 -13.67
C TYR A 175 7.17 -32.33 -12.31
N ASP A 176 7.32 -33.06 -11.20
CA ASP A 176 7.23 -32.48 -9.86
C ASP A 176 8.33 -31.44 -9.61
N ILE A 177 9.57 -31.70 -10.05
CA ILE A 177 10.67 -30.74 -9.96
C ILE A 177 10.35 -29.49 -10.81
N LEU A 178 9.80 -29.68 -12.01
CA LEU A 178 9.38 -28.56 -12.86
C LEU A 178 8.28 -27.73 -12.19
N VAL A 179 7.30 -28.36 -11.54
CA VAL A 179 6.24 -27.65 -10.80
C VAL A 179 6.85 -26.90 -9.60
N LEU A 180 7.76 -27.50 -8.85
CA LEU A 180 8.43 -26.85 -7.72
C LEU A 180 9.21 -25.60 -8.16
N ILE A 181 10.06 -25.73 -9.19
CA ILE A 181 10.81 -24.59 -9.75
C ILE A 181 9.85 -23.50 -10.22
N SER A 182 8.82 -23.89 -10.98
CA SER A 182 7.82 -22.95 -11.51
C SER A 182 7.02 -22.28 -10.39
N SER A 183 6.81 -22.97 -9.27
CA SER A 183 6.11 -22.43 -8.11
C SER A 183 6.90 -21.31 -7.42
N MET A 184 8.23 -21.29 -7.58
CA MET A 184 9.11 -20.23 -7.06
C MET A 184 9.21 -18.99 -7.97
N LEU A 185 8.71 -19.07 -9.20
CA LEU A 185 8.75 -17.97 -10.17
C LEU A 185 7.44 -17.17 -10.17
N PRO A 186 7.44 -15.89 -10.59
CA PRO A 186 6.22 -15.18 -10.96
C PRO A 186 5.42 -15.97 -12.00
N THR A 187 4.08 -15.91 -11.96
CA THR A 187 3.23 -16.69 -12.86
C THR A 187 3.52 -16.40 -14.33
N LYS A 188 3.76 -15.14 -14.68
CA LYS A 188 4.11 -14.75 -16.05
C LYS A 188 5.35 -15.49 -16.54
N GLU A 189 6.42 -15.48 -15.75
CA GLU A 189 7.70 -16.13 -16.09
C GLU A 189 7.55 -17.65 -16.14
N ALA A 190 6.89 -18.24 -15.14
CA ALA A 190 6.61 -19.68 -15.11
C ALA A 190 5.84 -20.15 -16.34
N LEU A 191 4.84 -19.38 -16.78
CA LEU A 191 4.08 -19.70 -17.99
C LEU A 191 4.86 -19.42 -19.27
N ASP A 192 5.75 -18.41 -19.28
CA ASP A 192 6.61 -18.11 -20.42
C ASP A 192 7.71 -19.17 -20.63
N LEU A 193 7.99 -20.04 -19.65
CA LEU A 193 8.84 -21.23 -19.84
C LEU A 193 8.36 -22.11 -21.00
N ARG A 194 7.06 -22.12 -21.32
CA ARG A 194 6.52 -22.87 -22.49
C ARG A 194 7.07 -22.38 -23.83
N ARG A 195 7.63 -21.17 -23.88
CA ARG A 195 8.31 -20.61 -25.06
C ARG A 195 9.74 -21.15 -25.19
N VAL A 196 10.31 -21.65 -24.10
CA VAL A 196 11.70 -22.12 -24.00
C VAL A 196 11.77 -23.65 -24.03
N THR A 197 10.89 -24.32 -23.28
CA THR A 197 10.84 -25.79 -23.17
C THR A 197 9.41 -26.30 -23.29
N ARG A 198 9.24 -27.44 -23.97
CA ARG A 198 7.93 -28.10 -24.05
C ARG A 198 7.55 -28.83 -22.76
N ALA A 199 8.54 -29.16 -21.92
CA ALA A 199 8.30 -29.81 -20.63
C ALA A 199 7.44 -28.93 -19.68
N ALA A 200 7.45 -27.61 -19.90
CA ALA A 200 6.65 -26.64 -19.17
C ALA A 200 5.19 -26.52 -19.65
N ILE A 201 4.80 -27.12 -20.79
CA ILE A 201 3.43 -27.00 -21.32
C ILE A 201 2.35 -27.48 -20.33
N PRO A 202 2.51 -28.63 -19.64
CA PRO A 202 1.49 -29.12 -18.72
C PRO A 202 1.31 -28.24 -17.48
N LEU A 203 2.26 -27.36 -17.14
CA LEU A 203 2.15 -26.43 -15.99
C LEU A 203 0.86 -25.61 -16.05
N PHE A 204 0.44 -25.20 -17.26
CA PHE A 204 -0.77 -24.40 -17.42
C PHE A 204 -2.03 -25.13 -16.92
N ALA A 205 -2.09 -26.46 -17.02
CA ALA A 205 -3.21 -27.27 -16.54
C ALA A 205 -3.01 -27.77 -15.10
N SER A 206 -1.87 -27.49 -14.48
CA SER A 206 -1.48 -28.03 -13.17
C SER A 206 -2.22 -27.35 -12.02
N SER A 207 -3.18 -28.05 -11.40
CA SER A 207 -3.87 -27.57 -10.20
C SER A 207 -2.89 -27.28 -9.05
N HIS A 208 -1.85 -28.11 -8.88
CA HIS A 208 -0.83 -27.92 -7.84
C HIS A 208 -0.08 -26.59 -8.02
N PHE A 209 0.37 -26.29 -9.24
CA PHE A 209 1.02 -25.02 -9.57
C PHE A 209 0.14 -23.81 -9.24
N TRP A 210 -1.11 -23.81 -9.71
CA TRP A 210 -2.02 -22.69 -9.47
C TRP A 210 -2.35 -22.50 -7.99
N ARG A 211 -2.50 -23.61 -7.24
CA ARG A 211 -2.70 -23.57 -5.78
C ARG A 211 -1.54 -22.88 -5.06
N THR A 212 -0.29 -23.05 -5.50
CA THR A 212 0.86 -22.39 -4.86
C THR A 212 0.78 -20.87 -4.88
N ARG A 213 0.03 -20.29 -5.83
CA ARG A 213 -0.17 -18.84 -5.91
C ARG A 213 -0.98 -18.28 -4.75
N PHE A 214 -1.73 -19.10 -4.04
CA PHE A 214 -2.55 -18.74 -2.89
C PHE A 214 -1.93 -19.13 -1.54
N ALA A 215 -0.68 -19.62 -1.54
CA ALA A 215 0.11 -19.67 -0.32
C ALA A 215 0.26 -18.24 0.25
N ILE A 216 0.46 -18.10 1.56
CA ILE A 216 0.60 -16.79 2.23
C ILE A 216 1.63 -15.87 1.56
N ASP A 217 2.68 -16.45 0.98
CA ASP A 217 3.75 -15.73 0.27
C ASP A 217 3.61 -15.71 -1.26
N GLY A 218 2.52 -16.27 -1.79
CA GLY A 218 2.23 -16.33 -3.22
C GLY A 218 1.61 -15.04 -3.76
N GLU A 219 1.45 -14.94 -5.08
CA GLU A 219 0.88 -13.77 -5.75
C GLU A 219 -0.60 -13.46 -5.37
N ARG A 220 -1.27 -14.38 -4.68
CA ARG A 220 -2.63 -14.24 -4.15
C ARG A 220 -2.66 -14.55 -2.65
N GLY A 221 -1.55 -14.35 -1.95
CA GLY A 221 -1.43 -14.67 -0.53
C GLY A 221 -2.40 -13.90 0.36
N PHE A 222 -2.86 -12.72 -0.05
CA PHE A 222 -3.93 -11.97 0.63
C PHE A 222 -5.28 -12.73 0.65
N LEU A 223 -5.45 -13.77 -0.18
CA LEU A 223 -6.61 -14.68 -0.14
C LEU A 223 -6.36 -15.92 0.72
N HIS A 224 -5.17 -16.08 1.29
CA HIS A 224 -4.80 -17.24 2.10
C HIS A 224 -5.81 -17.54 3.22
N PRO A 225 -6.29 -16.54 4.00
CA PRO A 225 -7.26 -16.79 5.06
C PRO A 225 -8.60 -17.35 4.55
N ILE A 226 -8.97 -17.05 3.30
CA ILE A 226 -10.20 -17.54 2.67
C ILE A 226 -9.97 -18.96 2.15
N VAL A 227 -8.89 -19.17 1.39
CA VAL A 227 -8.69 -20.41 0.64
C VAL A 227 -8.17 -21.59 1.49
N ARG A 228 -7.58 -21.32 2.66
CA ARG A 228 -7.06 -22.37 3.55
C ARG A 228 -8.15 -23.31 4.06
N ASN A 229 -9.37 -22.79 4.27
CA ASN A 229 -10.53 -23.58 4.70
C ASN A 229 -11.02 -24.58 3.64
N PHE A 230 -10.58 -24.41 2.39
CA PHE A 230 -10.92 -25.28 1.26
C PHE A 230 -9.75 -26.19 0.87
N SER A 231 -8.62 -26.09 1.57
CA SER A 231 -7.46 -26.94 1.38
C SER A 231 -7.57 -28.20 2.26
N PRO A 232 -7.19 -29.39 1.79
CA PRO A 232 -7.05 -30.57 2.66
C PRO A 232 -6.03 -30.27 3.78
N PRO A 233 -6.25 -30.75 5.01
CA PRO A 233 -7.24 -31.77 5.42
C PRO A 233 -8.64 -31.23 5.82
N GLU A 234 -8.85 -29.92 5.83
CA GLU A 234 -10.06 -29.29 6.42
C GLU A 234 -11.18 -29.05 5.39
N GLY A 235 -10.86 -28.98 4.09
CA GLY A 235 -11.82 -28.70 3.02
C GLY A 235 -12.27 -29.92 2.19
N ASN A 236 -13.59 -30.04 1.96
CA ASN A 236 -14.22 -31.07 1.12
C ASN A 236 -14.51 -30.62 -0.33
N TYR A 237 -14.10 -29.41 -0.74
CA TYR A 237 -14.45 -28.82 -2.03
C TYR A 237 -13.27 -28.80 -3.00
N GLU A 238 -13.49 -29.28 -4.22
CA GLU A 238 -12.52 -29.18 -5.31
C GLU A 238 -12.57 -27.77 -5.93
N ILE A 239 -11.59 -26.92 -5.60
CA ILE A 239 -11.43 -25.59 -6.19
C ILE A 239 -10.67 -25.68 -7.52
N ASP A 240 -11.21 -25.10 -8.59
CA ASP A 240 -10.43 -24.79 -9.80
C ASP A 240 -9.54 -23.57 -9.51
N TRP A 241 -8.34 -23.83 -9.00
CA TRP A 241 -7.35 -22.82 -8.63
C TRP A 241 -6.94 -21.90 -9.79
N ARG A 242 -6.96 -22.43 -11.02
CA ARG A 242 -6.63 -21.65 -12.21
C ARG A 242 -7.73 -20.65 -12.51
N LEU A 243 -8.98 -21.10 -12.46
CA LEU A 243 -10.14 -20.22 -12.64
C LEU A 243 -10.16 -19.14 -11.55
N LEU A 244 -9.93 -19.50 -10.29
CA LEU A 244 -9.84 -18.54 -9.19
C LEU A 244 -8.73 -17.51 -9.42
N TYR A 245 -7.55 -17.94 -9.87
CA TYR A 245 -6.44 -17.02 -10.17
C TYR A 245 -6.81 -16.02 -11.26
N HIS A 246 -7.51 -16.49 -12.31
CA HIS A 246 -7.99 -15.62 -13.39
C HIS A 246 -9.06 -14.63 -12.90
N CYS A 247 -10.03 -15.08 -12.10
CA CYS A 247 -11.08 -14.22 -11.56
C CYS A 247 -10.51 -13.14 -10.64
N THR A 248 -9.43 -13.46 -9.91
CA THR A 248 -8.77 -12.56 -8.96
C THR A 248 -7.72 -11.65 -9.60
N ALA A 249 -7.45 -11.77 -10.91
CA ALA A 249 -6.56 -10.85 -11.61
C ALA A 249 -7.14 -9.43 -11.73
N ARG A 250 -8.47 -9.32 -11.80
CA ARG A 250 -9.22 -8.06 -11.85
C ARG A 250 -10.28 -8.03 -10.76
N LEU A 251 -9.86 -7.55 -9.60
CA LEU A 251 -10.67 -7.55 -8.38
C LEU A 251 -11.83 -6.57 -8.49
N ASN A 252 -12.98 -7.02 -8.00
CA ASN A 252 -14.12 -6.17 -7.69
C ASN A 252 -14.25 -6.13 -6.17
N CYS A 253 -13.34 -5.42 -5.53
CA CYS A 253 -13.19 -5.39 -4.08
C CYS A 253 -13.91 -4.18 -3.47
N SER A 254 -14.47 -4.37 -2.27
CA SER A 254 -14.79 -3.25 -1.40
C SER A 254 -13.49 -2.58 -0.95
N ASP A 255 -13.59 -1.31 -0.55
CA ASP A 255 -12.43 -0.56 -0.05
C ASP A 255 -11.83 -1.22 1.21
N TRP A 256 -12.65 -1.93 2.00
CA TRP A 256 -12.18 -2.75 3.12
C TRP A 256 -11.27 -3.91 2.73
N PHE A 257 -11.57 -4.59 1.62
CA PHE A 257 -10.72 -5.68 1.16
C PHE A 257 -9.41 -5.16 0.56
N GLU A 258 -9.39 -3.91 0.09
CA GLU A 258 -8.14 -3.24 -0.30
C GLU A 258 -7.21 -3.02 0.90
N ILE A 259 -7.75 -2.75 2.09
CA ILE A 259 -6.95 -2.66 3.33
C ILE A 259 -6.31 -4.01 3.66
N GLU A 260 -7.02 -5.13 3.50
CA GLU A 260 -6.43 -6.47 3.69
C GLU A 260 -5.28 -6.72 2.72
N ILE A 261 -5.44 -6.36 1.44
CA ILE A 261 -4.37 -6.52 0.43
C ILE A 261 -3.14 -5.72 0.85
N ARG A 262 -3.32 -4.47 1.29
CA ARG A 262 -2.22 -3.59 1.72
C ARG A 262 -1.54 -4.06 3.00
N ALA A 263 -2.32 -4.54 3.96
CA ALA A 263 -1.79 -5.16 5.17
C ALA A 263 -0.92 -6.36 4.79
N TRP A 264 -1.42 -7.23 3.91
CA TRP A 264 -0.68 -8.37 3.40
C TRP A 264 0.59 -7.97 2.64
N GLU A 265 0.53 -6.96 1.75
CA GLU A 265 1.71 -6.43 1.03
C GLU A 265 2.78 -5.94 2.00
N THR A 266 2.37 -5.18 3.01
CA THR A 266 3.23 -4.62 4.04
C THR A 266 3.90 -5.72 4.87
N LEU A 267 3.13 -6.72 5.30
CA LEU A 267 3.64 -7.86 6.05
C LEU A 267 4.63 -8.70 5.23
N ARG A 268 4.33 -8.91 3.94
CA ARG A 268 5.23 -9.59 3.01
C ARG A 268 6.53 -8.81 2.82
N TRP A 269 6.44 -7.50 2.64
CA TRP A 269 7.62 -6.63 2.55
C TRP A 269 8.46 -6.68 3.83
N LEU A 270 7.84 -6.62 5.02
CA LEU A 270 8.53 -6.76 6.30
C LEU A 270 9.28 -8.09 6.40
N ARG A 271 8.64 -9.19 5.98
CA ARG A 271 9.27 -10.52 5.95
C ARG A 271 10.47 -10.55 5.01
N ASP A 272 10.33 -10.03 3.80
CA ASP A 272 11.39 -10.02 2.80
C ASP A 272 12.57 -9.14 3.23
N THR A 273 12.29 -7.96 3.76
CA THR A 273 13.29 -7.03 4.27
C THR A 273 14.04 -7.62 5.47
N ALA A 274 13.34 -8.14 6.48
CA ALA A 274 13.98 -8.77 7.64
C ALA A 274 14.82 -9.99 7.23
N SER A 275 14.34 -10.78 6.26
CA SER A 275 15.09 -11.92 5.73
C SER A 275 16.33 -11.51 4.95
N ALA A 276 16.25 -10.44 4.15
CA ALA A 276 17.37 -9.89 3.41
C ALA A 276 18.46 -9.36 4.35
N ILE A 277 18.06 -8.59 5.37
CA ILE A 277 18.96 -8.10 6.42
C ILE A 277 19.67 -9.27 7.11
N ARG A 278 18.93 -10.30 7.54
CA ARG A 278 19.51 -11.48 8.19
C ARG A 278 20.54 -12.18 7.32
N CYS A 279 20.26 -12.31 6.03
CA CYS A 279 21.10 -13.05 5.09
C CYS A 279 22.20 -12.18 4.44
N GLY A 280 22.30 -10.89 4.80
CA GLY A 280 23.23 -9.95 4.16
C GLY A 280 22.98 -9.77 2.65
N ARG A 281 21.73 -9.93 2.21
CA ARG A 281 21.33 -9.78 0.79
C ARG A 281 20.81 -8.36 0.53
N PRO A 282 20.81 -7.92 -0.74
CA PRO A 282 20.10 -6.71 -1.13
C PRO A 282 18.65 -6.77 -0.65
N ARG A 283 18.21 -5.72 0.04
CA ARG A 283 16.83 -5.59 0.51
C ARG A 283 15.92 -5.27 -0.68
N PRO A 284 14.61 -5.59 -0.57
CA PRO A 284 13.62 -4.96 -1.43
C PRO A 284 13.72 -3.43 -1.34
N PRO A 285 13.38 -2.69 -2.41
CA PRO A 285 13.26 -1.24 -2.34
C PRO A 285 12.33 -0.80 -1.21
N ASP A 286 12.68 0.31 -0.57
CA ASP A 286 11.80 1.00 0.36
C ASP A 286 10.65 1.64 -0.45
N PHE A 287 9.48 1.82 0.18
CA PHE A 287 8.26 2.21 -0.53
C PHE A 287 7.46 3.29 0.21
N ARG A 288 6.69 4.08 -0.53
CA ARG A 288 5.66 5.02 -0.03
C ARG A 288 4.45 5.02 -0.96
N GLY A 289 3.26 5.19 -0.40
CA GLY A 289 1.99 5.16 -1.15
C GLY A 289 1.55 3.74 -1.54
N SER A 290 0.24 3.57 -1.76
CA SER A 290 -0.36 2.24 -1.90
C SER A 290 0.15 1.40 -3.07
N PRO A 291 0.33 1.90 -4.31
CA PRO A 291 0.62 1.02 -5.44
C PRO A 291 2.09 0.58 -5.51
N ALA A 292 2.96 1.05 -4.62
CA ALA A 292 4.39 0.75 -4.68
C ALA A 292 4.71 -0.74 -4.43
N LEU A 293 3.87 -1.45 -3.67
CA LEU A 293 4.04 -2.86 -3.36
C LEU A 293 3.23 -3.81 -4.26
N GLN A 294 2.44 -3.26 -5.19
CA GLN A 294 1.50 -4.02 -6.02
C GLN A 294 2.16 -5.10 -6.88
N HIS A 295 3.46 -4.98 -7.14
CA HIS A 295 4.27 -5.97 -7.84
C HIS A 295 4.29 -7.34 -7.15
N TYR A 296 4.00 -7.42 -5.85
CA TYR A 296 3.90 -8.69 -5.10
C TYR A 296 2.75 -9.58 -5.55
N HIS A 297 1.66 -8.98 -6.04
CA HIS A 297 0.46 -9.72 -6.40
C HIS A 297 -0.02 -9.48 -7.84
N ASN A 298 0.34 -8.36 -8.47
CA ASN A 298 -0.01 -8.06 -9.86
C ASN A 298 -1.53 -8.16 -10.15
N THR A 299 -2.37 -7.80 -9.19
CA THR A 299 -3.83 -7.67 -9.40
C THR A 299 -4.19 -6.20 -9.56
N THR A 300 -5.23 -5.93 -10.35
CA THR A 300 -5.76 -4.57 -10.51
C THR A 300 -7.23 -4.50 -10.11
N ARG A 301 -7.69 -3.32 -9.72
CA ARG A 301 -9.12 -3.04 -9.65
C ARG A 301 -9.69 -3.08 -11.08
N ARG A 302 -10.96 -3.45 -11.23
CA ARG A 302 -11.61 -3.39 -12.54
C ARG A 302 -11.59 -1.98 -13.10
N ASN A 303 -11.35 -1.90 -14.42
CA ASN A 303 -11.27 -0.64 -15.18
C ASN A 303 -10.10 0.27 -14.77
N THR A 304 -9.17 -0.22 -13.96
CA THR A 304 -7.91 0.48 -13.68
C THR A 304 -6.72 -0.28 -14.24
N PHE A 305 -5.63 0.46 -14.41
CA PHE A 305 -4.36 0.02 -14.94
C PHE A 305 -3.25 0.53 -14.02
N ILE A 306 -2.15 -0.22 -13.98
CA ILE A 306 -0.95 0.20 -13.26
C ILE A 306 0.05 0.64 -14.30
N GLU A 307 0.59 1.84 -14.11
CA GLU A 307 1.67 2.37 -14.92
C GLU A 307 2.84 2.72 -14.00
N SER A 308 4.06 2.66 -14.54
CA SER A 308 5.24 3.00 -13.76
C SER A 308 6.35 3.57 -14.61
N VAL A 309 7.11 4.51 -14.04
CA VAL A 309 8.27 5.15 -14.66
C VAL A 309 9.49 4.95 -13.78
N GLU A 310 10.59 4.50 -14.38
CA GLU A 310 11.90 4.45 -13.75
C GLU A 310 12.52 5.85 -13.73
N ILE A 311 12.94 6.28 -12.55
CA ILE A 311 13.54 7.58 -12.31
C ILE A 311 15.06 7.42 -12.28
N THR A 312 15.73 8.28 -13.03
CA THR A 312 17.20 8.31 -13.10
C THR A 312 17.69 9.74 -12.90
N SER A 313 18.99 9.91 -12.70
CA SER A 313 19.59 11.23 -12.44
C SER A 313 19.45 12.23 -13.59
N SER A 314 19.05 11.76 -14.80
CA SER A 314 18.78 12.60 -15.97
C SER A 314 17.39 13.25 -15.96
N LEU A 315 16.54 12.97 -14.96
CA LEU A 315 15.24 13.64 -14.84
C LEU A 315 15.45 15.13 -14.58
N CYS A 316 15.00 15.97 -15.52
CA CYS A 316 15.19 17.42 -15.45
C CYS A 316 13.88 18.20 -15.34
N LYS A 317 12.77 17.66 -15.85
CA LYS A 317 11.44 18.30 -15.78
C LYS A 317 10.33 17.30 -15.53
N ILE A 318 9.30 17.76 -14.82
CA ILE A 318 8.03 17.06 -14.68
C ILE A 318 6.93 17.97 -15.21
N ALA A 319 5.95 17.39 -15.91
CA ALA A 319 4.74 18.11 -16.28
C ALA A 319 3.49 17.42 -15.72
N ILE A 320 2.65 18.18 -15.01
CA ILE A 320 1.41 17.69 -14.41
C ILE A 320 0.25 18.16 -15.27
N SER A 321 -0.62 17.24 -15.67
CA SER A 321 -1.83 17.50 -16.43
C SER A 321 -3.05 17.42 -15.49
N ALA A 322 -3.89 18.45 -15.54
CA ALA A 322 -5.13 18.53 -14.79
C ALA A 322 -6.28 18.97 -15.69
N LEU A 323 -7.43 18.31 -15.55
CA LEU A 323 -8.64 18.56 -16.32
C LEU A 323 -9.82 18.70 -15.36
N GLN A 324 -10.71 19.63 -15.66
CA GLN A 324 -12.01 19.66 -15.01
C GLN A 324 -13.03 18.87 -15.82
N GLU A 325 -13.64 17.87 -15.20
CA GLU A 325 -14.73 17.08 -15.76
C GLU A 325 -15.92 17.11 -14.79
N ALA A 326 -17.12 17.43 -15.29
CA ALA A 326 -18.35 17.49 -14.49
C ALA A 326 -18.30 18.37 -13.22
N GLY A 327 -17.48 19.43 -13.24
CA GLY A 327 -17.34 20.35 -12.10
C GLY A 327 -16.18 20.00 -11.16
N GLU A 328 -15.56 18.82 -11.30
CA GLU A 328 -14.45 18.38 -10.45
C GLU A 328 -13.13 18.42 -11.21
N VAL A 329 -12.10 18.99 -10.57
CA VAL A 329 -10.75 18.99 -11.12
C VAL A 329 -10.07 17.68 -10.76
N ASN A 330 -9.56 16.98 -11.76
CA ASN A 330 -8.84 15.72 -11.60
C ASN A 330 -7.47 15.80 -12.27
N ILE A 331 -6.49 15.15 -11.66
CA ILE A 331 -5.18 14.92 -12.28
C ILE A 331 -5.33 13.74 -13.22
N ASN A 332 -4.98 13.95 -14.48
CA ASN A 332 -5.11 12.93 -15.51
C ASN A 332 -3.77 12.41 -16.03
N GLY A 333 -2.66 13.09 -15.75
CA GLY A 333 -1.34 12.52 -16.03
C GLY A 333 -0.15 13.29 -15.49
N ILE A 334 0.96 12.58 -15.39
CA ILE A 334 2.28 13.10 -15.00
C ILE A 334 3.31 12.65 -16.03
N GLU A 335 3.96 13.63 -16.67
CA GLU A 335 5.00 13.41 -17.67
C GLU A 335 6.38 13.64 -17.09
N PHE A 336 7.28 12.68 -17.29
CA PHE A 336 8.68 12.74 -16.88
C PHE A 336 9.56 13.01 -18.11
N ILE A 337 10.38 14.05 -18.01
CA ILE A 337 11.22 14.54 -19.11
C ILE A 337 12.68 14.47 -18.66
N PHE A 338 13.49 13.78 -19.46
CA PHE A 338 14.88 13.49 -19.17
C PHE A 338 15.80 14.25 -20.13
N ASP A 339 16.98 14.64 -19.67
CA ASP A 339 17.98 15.38 -20.44
C ASP A 339 18.94 14.49 -21.25
N ASP A 340 18.92 13.18 -21.02
CA ASP A 340 19.81 12.19 -21.66
C ASP A 340 19.34 11.71 -23.04
N GLY A 341 18.31 12.34 -23.60
CA GLY A 341 17.78 12.06 -24.93
C GLY A 341 16.82 10.87 -25.03
N ARG A 342 16.47 10.21 -23.91
CA ARG A 342 15.43 9.18 -23.90
C ARG A 342 14.04 9.78 -24.17
N PRO A 343 13.06 8.99 -24.67
CA PRO A 343 11.71 9.48 -24.86
C PRO A 343 11.09 9.91 -23.52
N ARG A 344 10.22 10.92 -23.59
CA ARG A 344 9.41 11.34 -22.44
C ARG A 344 8.48 10.21 -22.05
N THR A 345 8.30 10.01 -20.75
CA THR A 345 7.45 8.94 -20.24
C THR A 345 6.26 9.56 -19.52
N MET A 346 5.05 9.10 -19.85
CA MET A 346 3.80 9.58 -19.27
C MET A 346 3.21 8.50 -18.36
N LEU A 347 2.73 8.92 -17.19
CA LEU A 347 1.72 8.20 -16.41
C LEU A 347 0.37 8.84 -16.68
N GLY A 348 -0.64 8.05 -17.07
CA GLY A 348 -1.94 8.56 -17.50
C GLY A 348 -1.85 9.26 -18.87
N TYR A 349 -2.47 10.42 -19.02
CA TYR A 349 -2.49 11.15 -20.28
C TYR A 349 -2.52 12.67 -20.09
N ALA A 350 -2.10 13.39 -21.14
CA ALA A 350 -2.27 14.84 -21.23
C ALA A 350 -3.47 15.17 -22.14
N THR A 351 -4.33 16.10 -21.71
CA THR A 351 -5.49 16.49 -22.53
C THR A 351 -5.03 17.24 -23.78
N PRO A 352 -5.43 16.80 -24.99
CA PRO A 352 -5.15 17.55 -26.21
C PRO A 352 -5.71 18.97 -26.14
N GLY A 353 -4.89 19.96 -26.49
CA GLY A 353 -5.28 21.38 -26.41
C GLY A 353 -5.24 21.99 -25.01
N ALA A 354 -4.81 21.23 -23.97
CA ALA A 354 -4.60 21.78 -22.64
C ALA A 354 -3.64 22.98 -22.68
N ARG A 355 -3.96 23.99 -21.86
CA ARG A 355 -3.16 25.21 -21.77
C ARG A 355 -1.82 24.88 -21.12
N GLN A 356 -0.76 25.02 -21.90
CA GLN A 356 0.61 24.88 -21.42
C GLN A 356 0.95 26.06 -20.51
N MET A 357 1.49 25.77 -19.33
CA MET A 357 1.98 26.77 -18.40
C MET A 357 3.29 26.30 -17.78
N THR A 358 4.17 27.25 -17.47
CA THR A 358 5.29 27.02 -16.57
C THR A 358 4.83 27.11 -15.11
N ARG A 359 5.61 26.54 -14.18
CA ARG A 359 5.38 26.68 -12.72
C ARG A 359 5.11 28.14 -12.31
N LYS A 360 5.93 29.07 -12.78
CA LYS A 360 5.83 30.52 -12.47
C LYS A 360 4.53 31.12 -12.98
N GLU A 361 4.13 30.80 -14.21
CA GLU A 361 2.88 31.30 -14.79
C GLU A 361 1.67 30.76 -14.03
N TYR A 362 1.66 29.47 -13.68
CA TYR A 362 0.59 28.85 -12.93
C TYR A 362 0.46 29.47 -11.53
N ALA A 363 1.57 29.57 -10.78
CA ALA A 363 1.61 30.20 -9.46
C ALA A 363 1.15 31.67 -9.50
N SER A 364 1.56 32.44 -10.52
CA SER A 364 1.18 33.85 -10.67
C SER A 364 -0.34 34.03 -10.85
N LYS A 365 -0.99 33.08 -11.52
CA LYS A 365 -2.45 33.12 -11.72
C LYS A 365 -3.17 32.75 -10.45
N GLN A 366 -2.76 31.65 -9.81
CA GLN A 366 -3.34 31.21 -8.55
C GLN A 366 -3.31 32.32 -7.47
N ARG A 367 -2.25 33.14 -7.43
CA ARG A 367 -2.15 34.31 -6.52
C ARG A 367 -3.04 35.50 -6.89
N ARG A 368 -3.34 35.71 -8.18
CA ARG A 368 -4.16 36.85 -8.66
C ARG A 368 -5.67 36.58 -8.57
N GLY A 369 -6.02 35.31 -8.39
CA GLY A 369 -7.36 34.77 -8.17
C GLY A 369 -7.25 33.26 -8.38
N PRO A 370 -7.65 32.41 -7.43
CA PRO A 370 -7.56 30.97 -7.63
C PRO A 370 -8.38 30.56 -8.85
N PHE A 371 -7.94 29.51 -9.55
CA PHE A 371 -8.80 28.88 -10.53
C PHE A 371 -10.00 28.31 -9.79
N ASP A 372 -11.11 29.06 -9.78
CA ASP A 372 -12.38 28.61 -9.25
C ASP A 372 -12.88 27.49 -10.15
N ALA A 373 -12.97 26.27 -9.60
CA ALA A 373 -13.51 25.13 -10.33
C ALA A 373 -14.89 25.48 -10.91
N HIS A 374 -15.73 26.20 -10.18
CA HIS A 374 -17.09 26.52 -10.61
C HIS A 374 -17.20 27.72 -11.57
N ARG A 375 -16.14 28.54 -11.77
CA ARG A 375 -16.23 29.78 -12.58
C ARG A 375 -15.11 30.02 -13.60
N GLU A 376 -13.87 29.59 -13.37
CA GLU A 376 -12.71 30.06 -14.16
C GLU A 376 -11.69 28.97 -14.57
N TRP A 377 -12.02 27.67 -14.45
CA TRP A 377 -11.07 26.62 -14.84
C TRP A 377 -10.76 26.62 -16.36
N PRO A 378 -9.48 26.53 -16.77
CA PRO A 378 -9.14 26.52 -18.19
C PRO A 378 -9.66 25.26 -18.87
N TYR A 379 -10.47 25.41 -19.92
CA TYR A 379 -10.86 24.31 -20.81
C TYR A 379 -9.86 24.17 -21.97
N PRO A 380 -9.45 22.94 -22.36
CA PRO A 380 -9.86 21.63 -21.85
C PRO A 380 -8.91 21.12 -20.74
N GLY A 381 -8.32 22.00 -19.94
CA GLY A 381 -7.39 21.66 -18.86
C GLY A 381 -6.09 22.45 -18.93
N VAL A 382 -5.19 22.15 -18.00
CA VAL A 382 -3.87 22.75 -17.88
C VAL A 382 -2.79 21.66 -17.92
N ARG A 383 -1.64 22.00 -18.49
CA ARG A 383 -0.41 21.21 -18.37
C ARG A 383 0.68 22.10 -17.81
N VAL A 384 1.03 21.88 -16.55
CA VAL A 384 2.00 22.69 -15.80
C VAL A 384 3.34 22.00 -15.83
N THR A 385 4.33 22.61 -16.49
CA THR A 385 5.71 22.08 -16.54
C THR A 385 6.59 22.78 -15.50
N MET A 386 7.36 21.99 -14.76
CA MET A 386 8.30 22.46 -13.75
C MET A 386 9.66 21.78 -13.90
N ASP A 387 10.71 22.53 -13.61
CA ASP A 387 12.07 21.99 -13.49
C ASP A 387 12.18 21.21 -12.18
N VAL A 388 12.92 20.10 -12.20
CA VAL A 388 13.11 19.21 -11.06
C VAL A 388 14.58 18.86 -10.94
N VAL A 389 15.13 19.05 -9.73
CA VAL A 389 16.49 18.64 -9.38
C VAL A 389 16.38 17.63 -8.24
N GLY A 390 16.66 16.36 -8.54
CA GLY A 390 16.63 15.28 -7.55
C GLY A 390 15.25 15.08 -6.91
N LEU A 391 14.34 14.39 -7.62
CA LEU A 391 13.03 14.01 -7.12
C LEU A 391 13.15 13.22 -5.80
N ARG A 392 12.58 13.75 -4.73
CA ARG A 392 12.53 13.11 -3.40
C ARG A 392 11.16 12.57 -3.06
N GLY A 393 10.10 13.18 -3.60
CA GLY A 393 8.75 12.73 -3.31
C GLY A 393 7.68 13.42 -4.13
N ILE A 394 6.45 13.02 -3.85
CA ILE A 394 5.23 13.58 -4.42
C ILE A 394 4.27 13.81 -3.26
N VAL A 395 3.64 14.98 -3.24
CA VAL A 395 2.53 15.26 -2.32
C VAL A 395 1.27 15.30 -3.15
N TYR A 396 0.23 14.58 -2.72
CA TYR A 396 -1.01 14.58 -3.47
C TYR A 396 -2.24 14.54 -2.58
N HIS A 397 -3.34 15.06 -3.11
CA HIS A 397 -4.66 15.01 -2.49
C HIS A 397 -5.54 14.09 -3.32
N LYS A 398 -6.27 13.23 -2.61
CA LYS A 398 -7.23 12.34 -3.25
C LYS A 398 -8.50 12.20 -2.42
N ASP A 399 -9.56 11.83 -3.10
CA ASP A 399 -10.85 11.48 -2.54
C ASP A 399 -11.34 10.13 -3.11
N ALA A 400 -12.66 9.88 -3.05
CA ALA A 400 -13.28 8.70 -3.64
C ALA A 400 -13.19 8.66 -5.18
N ASN A 401 -13.08 9.83 -5.80
CA ASN A 401 -13.10 10.02 -7.23
C ASN A 401 -11.69 9.95 -7.80
N GLY A 402 -10.63 10.27 -7.07
CA GLY A 402 -9.26 10.08 -7.52
C GLY A 402 -8.35 11.19 -7.02
N ILE A 403 -7.22 11.39 -7.70
CA ILE A 403 -6.27 12.43 -7.36
C ILE A 403 -6.74 13.75 -7.97
N HIS A 404 -6.95 14.75 -7.14
CA HIS A 404 -7.37 16.10 -7.57
C HIS A 404 -6.28 17.16 -7.36
N GLY A 405 -5.23 16.88 -6.60
CA GLY A 405 -4.12 17.81 -6.38
C GLY A 405 -2.78 17.12 -6.33
N VAL A 406 -1.75 17.64 -6.99
CA VAL A 406 -0.37 17.12 -6.94
C VAL A 406 0.65 18.25 -6.82
N ALA A 407 1.63 18.06 -5.93
CA ALA A 407 2.84 18.86 -5.82
C ALA A 407 4.06 17.92 -5.85
N ILE A 408 5.22 18.45 -6.28
CA ILE A 408 6.47 17.71 -6.41
C ILE A 408 7.42 18.12 -5.29
N TYR A 409 7.98 17.14 -4.59
CA TYR A 409 8.95 17.35 -3.52
C TYR A 409 10.38 17.07 -4.02
N HIS A 410 11.26 18.06 -3.90
CA HIS A 410 12.63 18.05 -4.45
C HIS A 410 13.70 18.27 -3.37
N GLY A 411 14.91 17.72 -3.59
CA GLY A 411 15.96 17.68 -2.57
C GLY A 411 17.01 18.80 -2.63
N GLY A 412 16.64 20.04 -2.96
CA GLY A 412 17.57 21.18 -3.06
C GLY A 412 17.41 22.21 -1.93
N GLU A 413 18.53 22.77 -1.45
CA GLU A 413 18.59 23.80 -0.38
C GLU A 413 18.17 25.22 -0.83
N GLU A 414 17.90 25.42 -2.13
CA GLU A 414 17.84 26.74 -2.77
C GLU A 414 16.46 27.15 -3.32
N PHE A 415 15.37 26.54 -2.84
CA PHE A 415 14.02 26.94 -3.24
C PHE A 415 13.27 27.54 -2.04
N ASP A 416 12.71 28.75 -2.23
CA ASP A 416 11.96 29.50 -1.23
C ASP A 416 10.85 28.64 -0.59
N GLU A 417 10.57 28.81 0.71
CA GLU A 417 9.46 28.15 1.46
C GLU A 417 8.09 28.26 0.78
N ILE A 418 7.94 29.17 -0.18
CA ILE A 418 6.73 29.39 -0.97
C ILE A 418 6.59 28.34 -2.10
N ASP A 419 7.67 27.67 -2.50
CA ASP A 419 7.69 26.76 -3.66
C ASP A 419 7.14 25.36 -3.32
N ASP A 420 7.35 24.85 -2.11
CA ASP A 420 6.90 23.51 -1.68
C ASP A 420 5.36 23.34 -1.56
N THR A 421 4.61 24.43 -1.74
CA THR A 421 3.14 24.48 -1.52
C THR A 421 2.32 24.55 -2.80
N LEU A 422 2.95 24.53 -3.99
CA LEU A 422 2.20 24.69 -5.25
C LEU A 422 1.56 23.36 -5.70
N HIS A 423 0.29 23.20 -5.35
CA HIS A 423 -0.53 22.09 -5.85
C HIS A 423 -1.16 22.43 -7.21
N VAL A 424 -0.84 21.62 -8.21
CA VAL A 424 -1.58 21.60 -9.49
C VAL A 424 -2.88 20.85 -9.27
N GLY A 425 -4.01 21.42 -9.71
CA GLY A 425 -5.33 20.78 -9.65
C GLY A 425 -6.18 21.10 -8.41
N LEU A 426 -5.57 21.50 -7.29
CA LEU A 426 -6.31 21.84 -6.08
C LEU A 426 -6.91 23.26 -6.18
N ASP A 427 -8.23 23.38 -6.01
CA ASP A 427 -8.89 24.68 -5.84
C ASP A 427 -8.51 25.25 -4.45
N ALA A 428 -8.10 26.51 -4.39
CA ALA A 428 -7.73 27.16 -3.13
C ALA A 428 -8.95 27.69 -2.36
N HIS A 429 -10.18 27.49 -2.84
CA HIS A 429 -11.36 28.18 -2.31
C HIS A 429 -12.51 27.36 -1.75
N ASP A 430 -12.48 26.03 -1.72
CA ASP A 430 -13.54 25.27 -1.04
C ASP A 430 -13.10 24.83 0.37
N HIS A 431 -13.09 25.80 1.30
CA HIS A 431 -13.04 25.56 2.74
C HIS A 431 -14.40 25.08 3.26
N ASN A 432 -14.98 24.05 2.64
CA ASN A 432 -15.93 23.22 3.37
C ASN A 432 -15.14 22.36 4.34
N GLU A 433 -15.61 22.30 5.59
CA GLU A 433 -14.93 21.91 6.83
C GLU A 433 -14.36 20.46 6.90
N GLN A 434 -14.21 19.78 5.77
CA GLN A 434 -13.51 18.51 5.65
C GLN A 434 -12.05 18.77 5.26
N GLU A 435 -11.17 18.78 6.25
CA GLU A 435 -9.71 18.75 6.07
C GLU A 435 -9.32 17.70 5.01
N LEU A 436 -8.92 18.19 3.82
CA LEU A 436 -8.41 17.36 2.74
C LEU A 436 -7.10 16.72 3.21
N VAL A 437 -7.07 15.39 3.27
CA VAL A 437 -5.87 14.65 3.69
C VAL A 437 -4.85 14.72 2.55
N ALA A 438 -3.75 15.43 2.80
CA ALA A 438 -2.59 15.42 1.93
C ALA A 438 -1.75 14.16 2.21
N TYR A 439 -1.44 13.41 1.17
CA TYR A 439 -0.57 12.23 1.24
C TYR A 439 0.84 12.64 0.83
N PHE A 440 1.78 12.46 1.74
CA PHE A 440 3.18 12.78 1.55
C PHE A 440 3.96 11.49 1.27
N VAL A 441 4.36 11.29 0.02
CA VAL A 441 5.17 10.12 -0.35
C VAL A 441 6.60 10.56 -0.68
N SER A 442 7.53 10.40 0.26
CA SER A 442 8.93 10.82 0.10
C SER A 442 9.96 9.74 0.50
N LEU A 443 11.10 9.74 -0.19
CA LEU A 443 12.25 8.87 0.02
C LEU A 443 13.54 9.67 -0.15
N ASP A 444 14.65 9.17 0.40
CA ASP A 444 15.97 9.76 0.14
C ASP A 444 16.33 9.68 -1.34
N LYS A 445 15.93 8.62 -2.03
CA LYS A 445 16.10 8.51 -3.47
C LYS A 445 14.90 7.81 -4.06
N VAL A 446 14.22 8.49 -4.98
CA VAL A 446 13.15 7.89 -5.79
C VAL A 446 13.78 7.20 -7.00
N GLU A 447 13.52 5.90 -7.15
CA GLU A 447 13.98 5.11 -8.30
C GLU A 447 12.83 4.74 -9.22
N LYS A 448 11.60 4.74 -8.72
CA LYS A 448 10.40 4.45 -9.50
C LYS A 448 9.20 5.21 -8.97
N VAL A 449 8.37 5.70 -9.89
CA VAL A 449 7.03 6.22 -9.60
C VAL A 449 6.01 5.26 -10.20
N ILE A 450 5.00 4.89 -9.43
CA ILE A 450 3.93 3.98 -9.80
C ILE A 450 2.60 4.73 -9.66
N ALA A 451 1.75 4.63 -10.68
CA ALA A 451 0.40 5.17 -10.67
C ALA A 451 -0.64 4.08 -10.91
N VAL A 452 -1.77 4.20 -10.22
CA VAL A 452 -3.02 3.55 -10.61
C VAL A 452 -3.83 4.57 -11.39
N VAL A 453 -4.20 4.23 -12.62
CA VAL A 453 -4.95 5.11 -13.52
C VAL A 453 -6.19 4.39 -14.03
N ASP A 454 -7.25 5.14 -14.32
CA ASP A 454 -8.35 4.67 -15.15
C ASP A 454 -8.33 5.38 -16.52
N ASN A 455 -9.39 5.20 -17.31
CA ASN A 455 -9.46 5.83 -18.64
C ASN A 455 -9.60 7.36 -18.62
N ARG A 456 -9.79 7.98 -17.46
CA ARG A 456 -10.11 9.40 -17.29
C ARG A 456 -9.15 10.13 -16.37
N LYS A 457 -8.61 9.48 -15.35
CA LYS A 457 -7.86 10.13 -14.28
C LYS A 457 -6.89 9.21 -13.55
N MET A 458 -6.03 9.82 -12.75
CA MET A 458 -5.17 9.15 -11.79
C MET A 458 -5.95 8.86 -10.51
N ILE A 459 -5.80 7.65 -10.00
CA ILE A 459 -6.54 7.12 -8.84
C ILE A 459 -5.63 7.09 -7.60
N ASP A 460 -4.40 6.63 -7.75
CA ASP A 460 -3.44 6.52 -6.65
C ASP A 460 -1.99 6.65 -7.15
N LEU A 461 -1.08 7.02 -6.26
CA LEU A 461 0.33 7.25 -6.52
C LEU A 461 1.19 6.62 -5.44
N GLY A 462 2.28 5.99 -5.87
CA GLY A 462 3.30 5.43 -5.00
C GLY A 462 4.69 5.61 -5.59
N ILE A 463 5.69 5.52 -4.73
CA ILE A 463 7.09 5.58 -5.10
C ILE A 463 7.86 4.42 -4.46
N SER A 464 8.92 4.00 -5.13
CA SER A 464 9.88 3.05 -4.57
C SER A 464 11.31 3.53 -4.78
N GLY A 465 12.20 3.16 -3.87
CA GLY A 465 13.61 3.52 -3.95
C GLY A 465 14.34 3.20 -2.65
N THR A 466 15.14 4.14 -2.13
CA THR A 466 15.94 3.91 -0.94
C THR A 466 15.73 4.99 0.11
N THR A 467 15.65 4.58 1.37
CA THR A 467 15.77 5.47 2.54
C THR A 467 16.91 5.00 3.44
N THR A 468 17.75 5.96 3.85
CA THR A 468 18.82 5.81 4.85
C THR A 468 18.31 6.17 6.23
N LYS A 469 17.34 7.09 6.30
CA LYS A 469 16.71 7.51 7.55
C LYS A 469 15.57 6.57 7.92
N ARG A 470 15.42 6.38 9.23
CA ARG A 470 14.14 6.03 9.84
C ARG A 470 13.09 7.00 9.34
N SER A 471 11.84 6.57 9.14
CA SER A 471 10.77 7.53 8.84
C SER A 471 10.89 8.70 9.82
N GLU A 472 11.16 9.91 9.33
CA GLU A 472 11.33 11.09 10.20
C GLU A 472 9.98 11.35 10.84
N TYR A 473 9.77 10.79 12.02
CA TYR A 473 8.83 11.35 12.98
C TYR A 473 9.33 12.76 13.27
N VAL A 474 8.43 13.73 13.25
CA VAL A 474 8.65 14.91 14.10
C VAL A 474 8.74 14.32 15.51
N GLU A 475 9.92 14.39 16.15
CA GLU A 475 10.18 13.78 17.48
C GLU A 475 9.01 14.04 18.45
N ASP A 476 8.41 15.24 18.35
CA ASP A 476 7.26 15.69 19.12
C ASP A 476 5.97 14.86 18.91
N GLU A 477 5.62 14.40 17.68
CA GLU A 477 4.38 13.64 17.45
C GLU A 477 4.47 12.20 17.98
N TRP A 478 5.66 11.60 17.97
CA TRP A 478 5.84 10.21 18.42
C TRP A 478 5.97 10.11 19.93
N ASP A 479 6.68 11.06 20.55
CA ASP A 479 6.72 11.20 21.99
C ASP A 479 5.30 11.47 22.54
N ASP A 480 4.46 12.27 21.86
CA ASP A 480 3.06 12.50 22.22
C ASP A 480 2.17 11.23 22.11
N VAL A 481 2.41 10.36 21.11
CA VAL A 481 1.70 9.07 20.97
C VAL A 481 2.12 8.11 22.08
N VAL A 482 3.42 8.01 22.35
CA VAL A 482 3.99 7.15 23.40
C VAL A 482 3.53 7.62 24.78
N ASP A 483 3.59 8.92 25.08
CA ASP A 483 3.20 9.48 26.37
C ASP A 483 1.70 9.38 26.62
N ARG A 484 0.87 9.53 25.59
CA ARG A 484 -0.56 9.32 25.77
C ARG A 484 -0.94 7.86 25.95
N TYR A 485 -0.26 6.96 25.27
CA TYR A 485 -0.43 5.53 25.53
C TYR A 485 -0.04 5.18 26.98
N LYS A 486 0.94 5.90 27.57
CA LYS A 486 1.21 5.82 29.02
C LYS A 486 0.06 6.40 29.86
N VAL A 487 -0.55 7.50 29.45
CA VAL A 487 -1.64 8.19 30.21
C VAL A 487 -3.00 7.47 30.11
N GLU A 488 -3.44 7.08 28.92
CA GLU A 488 -4.73 6.40 28.68
C GLU A 488 -4.80 5.06 29.41
N ASN A 489 -3.69 4.33 29.46
CA ASN A 489 -3.64 3.07 30.19
C ASN A 489 -3.34 3.23 31.69
N ALA A 490 -2.97 4.42 32.17
CA ALA A 490 -2.93 4.75 33.59
C ALA A 490 -4.33 4.87 34.20
N PHE A 491 -5.35 5.16 33.39
CA PHE A 491 -6.74 5.16 33.83
C PHE A 491 -7.29 3.74 34.08
N LEU A 492 -6.92 2.75 33.25
CA LEU A 492 -7.31 1.34 33.43
C LEU A 492 -6.82 0.74 34.77
N PHE A 493 -5.79 1.34 35.40
CA PHE A 493 -5.33 0.95 36.73
C PHE A 493 -6.03 1.64 37.90
N LYS A 494 -6.73 2.77 37.68
CA LYS A 494 -7.51 3.45 38.73
C LYS A 494 -8.89 2.83 38.95
N ASP A 495 -9.51 2.27 37.91
CA ASP A 495 -10.82 1.62 38.07
C ASP A 495 -10.73 0.20 38.63
N MET A 496 -9.58 -0.46 38.52
CA MET A 496 -9.34 -1.76 39.17
C MET A 496 -9.03 -1.66 40.68
N SER A 497 -8.68 -0.47 41.20
CA SER A 497 -8.50 -0.26 42.65
C SER A 497 -9.82 -0.18 43.42
N PHE A 498 -10.97 -0.04 42.76
CA PHE A 498 -12.30 -0.02 43.42
C PHE A 498 -12.98 -1.40 43.50
N LEU A 499 -12.37 -2.46 42.97
CA LEU A 499 -12.89 -3.83 43.05
C LEU A 499 -12.18 -4.71 44.09
N TRP A 500 -11.28 -4.11 44.88
CA TRP A 500 -10.52 -4.78 45.95
C TRP A 500 -10.44 -3.94 47.23
N ASP A 501 -11.52 -3.22 47.57
CA ASP A 501 -11.77 -2.70 48.92
C ASP A 501 -13.11 -3.23 49.46
#